data_AF-A0A7N8XI71-F1
#
_entry.id   AF-A0A7N8XI71-F1
#
_cell.length_a   1.000
_cell.length_b   1.000
_cell.length_c   1.000
_cell.angle_alpha   90.00
_cell.angle_beta   90.00
_cell.angle_gamma   90.00
#
_symmetry.space_group_name_H-M   'P 1'
#
loop_
_entity.id
_entity.type
_entity.pdbx_description
1 polymer ?
#
loop_
_entity_poly.entity_id
_entity_poly.type
_entity_poly.pdbx_seq_one_letter_code
_entity_poly.pdbx_strand_id
1 'polypeptide(L)'
;RLIQLDLPISEAYSLESVGKHSFAIEIGPQPCGVLRADIFNIAKEALDLTMEWIQKFNSGSTFEGDAVEAYNMAKSVDYPRDPTTGELTAVIHPQLQDNDFKLLQPGDPIFLSFSGETVKHDGEELYPFFVNECAYYEKKIAFHLARKITLAIPSISVTRD
;
A
#
# COMPACT_ATOMS: atom_id res chain seq x y z
N ARG A 1 4.20 5.52 -4.05
CA ARG A 1 2.78 5.95 -4.09
C ARG A 1 2.38 6.30 -2.67
N LEU A 2 1.50 7.30 -2.46
CA LEU A 2 1.04 7.63 -1.11
C LEU A 2 -0.21 6.81 -0.77
N ILE A 3 -0.14 6.00 0.29
CA ILE A 3 -1.30 5.28 0.83
C ILE A 3 -1.75 6.03 2.09
N GLN A 4 -3.04 6.30 2.20
CA GLN A 4 -3.65 6.85 3.41
C GLN A 4 -4.47 5.77 4.09
N LEU A 5 -4.12 5.48 5.34
CA LEU A 5 -4.86 4.62 6.24
C LEU A 5 -5.61 5.51 7.23
N ASP A 6 -6.94 5.63 7.09
CA ASP A 6 -7.77 6.43 7.98
C ASP A 6 -8.12 5.67 9.26
N LEU A 7 -7.09 5.35 10.04
CA LEU A 7 -7.23 4.72 11.35
C LEU A 7 -7.14 5.79 12.45
N PRO A 8 -8.11 5.87 13.38
CA PRO A 8 -7.97 6.70 14.57
C PRO A 8 -6.71 6.34 15.36
N ILE A 9 -6.03 7.33 15.95
CA ILE A 9 -4.82 7.10 16.76
C ILE A 9 -5.10 6.11 17.91
N SER A 10 -6.31 6.14 18.48
CA SER A 10 -6.72 5.18 19.53
C SER A 10 -6.79 3.72 19.08
N GLU A 11 -6.85 3.49 17.76
CA GLU A 11 -6.92 2.17 17.13
C GLU A 11 -5.65 1.83 16.36
N ALA A 12 -4.66 2.73 16.35
CA ALA A 12 -3.40 2.53 15.65
C ALA A 12 -2.58 1.42 16.32
N TYR A 13 -2.14 0.45 15.52
CA TYR A 13 -1.43 -0.75 15.97
C TYR A 13 -0.01 -0.86 15.40
N SER A 14 0.38 0.06 14.53
CA SER A 14 1.66 0.04 13.82
C SER A 14 2.77 0.70 14.64
N LEU A 15 4.03 0.31 14.42
CA LEU A 15 5.16 0.78 15.23
C LEU A 15 5.35 2.30 15.14
N GLU A 16 5.15 2.84 13.95
CA GLU A 16 5.33 4.26 13.68
C GLU A 16 4.30 5.14 14.41
N SER A 17 3.15 4.60 14.81
CA SER A 17 2.12 5.34 15.55
C SER A 17 2.55 5.80 16.95
N VAL A 18 3.65 5.24 17.47
CA VAL A 18 4.28 5.67 18.73
C VAL A 18 4.90 7.07 18.60
N GLY A 19 5.29 7.47 17.40
CA GLY A 19 5.81 8.81 17.11
C GLY A 19 4.69 9.86 17.03
N LYS A 20 5.02 11.13 17.32
CA LYS A 20 4.04 12.24 17.18
C LYS A 20 3.57 12.42 15.72
N HIS A 21 4.50 12.29 14.79
CA HIS A 21 4.28 12.34 13.35
C HIS A 21 5.18 11.29 12.71
N SER A 22 4.62 10.47 11.83
CA SER A 22 5.34 9.35 11.26
C SER A 22 4.70 8.84 9.98
N PHE A 23 5.45 8.05 9.24
CA PHE A 23 5.00 7.37 8.04
C PHE A 23 5.88 6.13 7.81
N ALA A 24 5.40 5.20 7.01
CA ALA A 24 6.15 4.04 6.56
C ALA A 24 6.70 4.26 5.13
N ILE A 25 7.93 3.78 4.89
CA ILE A 25 8.50 3.67 3.54
C ILE A 25 8.47 2.20 3.16
N GLU A 26 7.70 1.88 2.12
CA GLU A 26 7.49 0.51 1.62
C GLU A 26 8.07 0.38 0.21
N ILE A 27 8.84 -0.68 -0.04
CA ILE A 27 9.51 -0.91 -1.33
C ILE A 27 9.48 -2.40 -1.68
N GLY A 28 8.92 -2.71 -2.85
CA GLY A 28 8.88 -4.05 -3.42
C GLY A 28 8.93 -4.04 -4.95
N PRO A 29 8.86 -5.21 -5.59
CA PRO A 29 8.78 -6.53 -4.97
C PRO A 29 10.16 -7.04 -4.51
N GLN A 30 10.21 -7.64 -3.32
CA GLN A 30 11.41 -8.33 -2.81
C GLN A 30 10.98 -9.57 -2.03
N PRO A 31 11.45 -10.79 -2.41
CA PRO A 31 11.19 -11.98 -1.62
C PRO A 31 11.75 -11.85 -0.19
N CYS A 32 11.00 -12.33 0.80
CA CYS A 32 11.47 -12.32 2.19
C CYS A 32 12.78 -13.10 2.35
N GLY A 33 13.72 -12.55 3.12
CA GLY A 33 15.04 -13.15 3.33
C GLY A 33 16.02 -12.99 2.17
N VAL A 34 15.65 -12.26 1.10
CA VAL A 34 16.53 -11.94 -0.03
C VAL A 34 16.90 -10.47 -0.01
N LEU A 35 18.18 -10.15 -0.22
CA LEU A 35 18.66 -8.78 -0.37
C LEU A 35 18.98 -8.50 -1.84
N ARG A 36 18.23 -7.58 -2.45
CA ARG A 36 18.53 -7.10 -3.80
C ARG A 36 19.20 -5.74 -3.75
N ALA A 37 20.24 -5.56 -4.56
CA ALA A 37 21.00 -4.31 -4.59
C ALA A 37 20.18 -3.11 -5.08
N ASP A 38 19.26 -3.33 -6.02
CA ASP A 38 18.38 -2.27 -6.54
C ASP A 38 17.39 -1.78 -5.47
N ILE A 39 16.70 -2.71 -4.78
CA ILE A 39 15.79 -2.39 -3.68
C ILE A 39 16.52 -1.70 -2.53
N PHE A 40 17.73 -2.19 -2.17
CA PHE A 40 18.57 -1.54 -1.16
C PHE A 40 18.90 -0.09 -1.53
N ASN A 41 19.30 0.17 -2.77
CA ASN A 41 19.66 1.52 -3.21
C ASN A 41 18.44 2.47 -3.21
N ILE A 42 17.26 2.00 -3.65
CA ILE A 42 16.01 2.77 -3.57
C ILE A 42 15.68 3.11 -2.10
N ALA A 43 15.80 2.12 -1.20
CA ALA A 43 15.54 2.33 0.23
C ALA A 43 16.51 3.35 0.85
N LYS A 44 17.80 3.24 0.50
CA LYS A 44 18.81 4.18 0.96
C LYS A 44 18.54 5.59 0.44
N GLU A 45 18.22 5.75 -0.83
CA GLU A 45 17.90 7.06 -1.42
C GLU A 45 16.68 7.70 -0.76
N ALA A 46 15.60 6.92 -0.55
CA ALA A 46 14.41 7.41 0.14
C ALA A 46 14.72 7.91 1.57
N LEU A 47 15.58 7.18 2.30
CA LEU A 47 16.03 7.58 3.63
C LEU A 47 16.89 8.85 3.59
N ASP A 48 17.86 8.93 2.68
CA ASP A 48 18.75 10.08 2.54
C ASP A 48 17.94 11.36 2.23
N LEU A 49 16.98 11.27 1.30
CA LEU A 49 16.07 12.37 0.96
C LEU A 49 15.17 12.79 2.13
N THR A 50 14.68 11.82 2.91
CA THR A 50 13.87 12.09 4.12
C THR A 50 14.71 12.87 5.14
N MET A 51 15.94 12.44 5.40
CA MET A 51 16.84 13.11 6.33
C MET A 51 17.22 14.51 5.85
N GLU A 52 17.48 14.69 4.56
CA GLU A 52 17.73 16.01 3.96
C GLU A 52 16.53 16.93 4.14
N TRP A 53 15.31 16.44 3.90
CA TRP A 53 14.08 17.21 4.10
C TRP A 53 13.93 17.65 5.56
N ILE A 54 14.13 16.73 6.52
CA ILE A 54 14.07 17.04 7.96
C ILE A 54 15.10 18.11 8.34
N GLN A 55 16.33 18.00 7.84
CA GLN A 55 17.38 18.99 8.11
C GLN A 55 17.01 20.37 7.56
N LYS A 56 16.50 20.43 6.32
CA LYS A 56 16.01 21.69 5.72
C LYS A 56 14.87 22.28 6.52
N PHE A 57 13.88 21.49 6.89
CA PHE A 57 12.77 21.92 7.75
C PHE A 57 13.28 22.52 9.06
N ASN A 58 14.15 21.79 9.77
CA ASN A 58 14.73 22.24 11.04
C ASN A 58 15.61 23.50 10.89
N SER A 59 16.21 23.73 9.71
CA SER A 59 16.99 24.94 9.44
C SER A 59 16.13 26.21 9.29
N GLY A 60 14.81 26.07 9.19
CA GLY A 60 13.87 27.18 9.00
C GLY A 60 13.40 27.37 7.57
N SER A 61 13.57 26.37 6.71
CA SER A 61 13.01 26.40 5.36
C SER A 61 11.48 26.26 5.41
N THR A 62 10.80 27.04 4.58
CA THR A 62 9.36 26.88 4.31
C THR A 62 9.21 25.99 3.08
N PHE A 63 8.31 25.01 3.17
CA PHE A 63 7.89 24.19 2.05
C PHE A 63 6.50 24.62 1.65
N GLU A 64 6.33 24.99 0.39
CA GLU A 64 5.01 25.34 -0.14
C GLU A 64 4.12 24.10 -0.24
N GLY A 65 2.86 24.31 0.06
CA GLY A 65 1.82 23.32 -0.07
C GLY A 65 1.48 23.04 -1.53
N ASP A 66 0.99 21.83 -1.80
CA ASP A 66 0.49 21.45 -3.11
C ASP A 66 -0.54 20.31 -2.99
N ALA A 67 -1.18 19.98 -4.10
CA ALA A 67 -2.05 18.84 -4.24
C ALA A 67 -1.24 17.57 -4.55
N VAL A 68 -1.46 16.50 -3.78
CA VAL A 68 -0.80 15.21 -3.97
C VAL A 68 -1.84 14.12 -4.18
N GLU A 69 -1.61 13.25 -5.17
CA GLU A 69 -2.43 12.07 -5.37
C GLU A 69 -2.13 11.00 -4.31
N ALA A 70 -3.18 10.49 -3.66
CA ALA A 70 -3.10 9.45 -2.65
C ALA A 70 -4.10 8.33 -2.91
N TYR A 71 -3.89 7.20 -2.24
CA TYR A 71 -4.72 6.01 -2.31
C TYR A 71 -5.28 5.75 -0.91
N ASN A 72 -6.55 6.09 -0.71
CA ASN A 72 -7.24 5.88 0.55
C ASN A 72 -7.79 4.45 0.60
N MET A 73 -7.33 3.67 1.58
CA MET A 73 -7.71 2.27 1.71
C MET A 73 -9.21 2.13 1.95
N ALA A 74 -9.87 1.32 1.13
CA ALA A 74 -11.31 1.07 1.21
C ALA A 74 -11.62 -0.27 1.89
N LYS A 75 -11.00 -1.37 1.44
CA LYS A 75 -11.23 -2.72 1.98
C LYS A 75 -10.11 -3.69 1.62
N SER A 76 -10.14 -4.87 2.22
CA SER A 76 -9.31 -6.03 1.85
C SER A 76 -10.16 -7.08 1.13
N VAL A 77 -9.53 -7.87 0.26
CA VAL A 77 -10.14 -9.01 -0.42
C VAL A 77 -9.36 -10.27 -0.03
N ASP A 78 -10.02 -11.30 0.48
CA ASP A 78 -9.41 -12.62 0.73
C ASP A 78 -9.36 -13.45 -0.56
N TYR A 79 -8.54 -14.49 -0.55
CA TYR A 79 -8.58 -15.53 -1.56
C TYR A 79 -9.88 -16.33 -1.50
N PRO A 80 -10.35 -16.88 -2.63
CA PRO A 80 -11.27 -18.01 -2.64
C PRO A 80 -10.69 -19.18 -1.84
N ARG A 81 -11.49 -19.68 -0.90
CA ARG A 81 -11.13 -20.78 -0.01
C ARG A 81 -12.20 -21.84 -0.01
N ASP A 82 -11.78 -23.08 0.23
CA ASP A 82 -12.71 -24.16 0.50
C ASP A 82 -13.40 -23.90 1.85
N PRO A 83 -14.74 -23.95 1.93
CA PRO A 83 -15.47 -23.56 3.13
C PRO A 83 -15.33 -24.57 4.29
N THR A 84 -14.89 -25.80 4.00
CA THR A 84 -14.76 -26.86 5.01
C THR A 84 -13.37 -26.89 5.61
N THR A 85 -12.35 -26.77 4.77
CA THR A 85 -10.93 -26.89 5.16
C THR A 85 -10.26 -25.54 5.39
N GLY A 86 -10.75 -24.46 4.77
CA GLY A 86 -10.14 -23.14 4.80
C GLY A 86 -8.93 -22.99 3.87
N GLU A 87 -8.58 -24.05 3.13
CA GLU A 87 -7.48 -24.06 2.16
C GLU A 87 -7.79 -23.18 0.95
N LEU A 88 -6.74 -22.65 0.33
CA LEU A 88 -6.89 -21.87 -0.91
C LEU A 88 -7.42 -22.75 -2.04
N THR A 89 -8.28 -22.18 -2.88
CA THR A 89 -8.81 -22.86 -4.08
C THR A 89 -8.47 -22.11 -5.37
N ALA A 90 -7.78 -20.98 -5.26
CA ALA A 90 -7.38 -20.13 -6.38
C ALA A 90 -6.07 -19.38 -6.10
N VAL A 91 -5.41 -18.94 -7.16
CA VAL A 91 -4.31 -17.97 -7.13
C VAL A 91 -4.78 -16.60 -7.62
N ILE A 92 -3.98 -15.55 -7.40
CA ILE A 92 -4.15 -14.27 -8.10
C ILE A 92 -4.15 -14.53 -9.60
N HIS A 93 -5.12 -13.95 -10.31
CA HIS A 93 -5.19 -14.08 -11.76
C HIS A 93 -3.97 -13.41 -12.42
N PRO A 94 -3.36 -13.98 -13.48
CA PRO A 94 -2.15 -13.41 -14.09
C PRO A 94 -2.30 -11.98 -14.62
N GLN A 95 -3.52 -11.54 -14.92
CA GLN A 95 -3.78 -10.15 -15.35
C GLN A 95 -3.82 -9.15 -14.18
N LEU A 96 -4.00 -9.63 -12.94
CA LEU A 96 -3.94 -8.80 -11.74
C LEU A 96 -2.55 -8.87 -11.08
N GLN A 97 -1.86 -10.00 -11.18
CA GLN A 97 -0.51 -10.18 -10.62
C GLN A 97 0.43 -9.05 -11.07
N ASP A 98 1.18 -8.47 -10.13
CA ASP A 98 2.15 -7.38 -10.37
C ASP A 98 1.54 -6.06 -10.93
N ASN A 99 0.22 -5.89 -10.83
CA ASN A 99 -0.50 -4.71 -11.33
C ASN A 99 -1.02 -3.79 -10.21
N ASP A 100 -0.30 -3.70 -9.09
CA ASP A 100 -0.56 -2.76 -8.01
C ASP A 100 -0.74 -1.31 -8.54
N PHE A 101 -1.69 -0.60 -7.94
CA PHE A 101 -2.09 0.77 -8.24
C PHE A 101 -2.58 1.01 -9.68
N LYS A 102 -2.93 -0.03 -10.44
CA LYS A 102 -3.67 0.11 -11.71
C LYS A 102 -5.17 0.04 -11.47
N LEU A 103 -5.95 0.67 -12.34
CA LEU A 103 -7.41 0.67 -12.20
C LEU A 103 -7.94 -0.76 -12.42
N LEU A 104 -8.69 -1.27 -11.45
CA LEU A 104 -9.42 -2.54 -11.52
C LEU A 104 -10.90 -2.23 -11.76
N GLN A 105 -11.43 -2.68 -12.89
CA GLN A 105 -12.81 -2.43 -13.31
C GLN A 105 -13.73 -3.61 -12.98
N PRO A 106 -15.04 -3.37 -12.80
CA PRO A 106 -16.02 -4.46 -12.72
C PRO A 106 -15.91 -5.36 -13.96
N GLY A 107 -15.78 -6.66 -13.73
CA GLY A 107 -15.62 -7.68 -14.76
C GLY A 107 -14.16 -8.08 -15.04
N ASP A 108 -13.17 -7.34 -14.55
CA ASP A 108 -11.76 -7.70 -14.68
C ASP A 108 -11.44 -8.98 -13.87
N PRO A 109 -10.56 -9.86 -14.37
CA PRO A 109 -10.26 -11.12 -13.69
C PRO A 109 -9.30 -10.93 -12.52
N ILE A 110 -9.68 -11.43 -11.33
CA ILE A 110 -8.95 -11.23 -10.08
C ILE A 110 -8.38 -12.52 -9.48
N PHE A 111 -9.05 -13.66 -9.69
CA PHE A 111 -8.51 -14.97 -9.30
C PHE A 111 -8.64 -16.00 -10.42
N LEU A 112 -7.72 -16.96 -10.42
CA LEU A 112 -7.76 -18.17 -11.25
C LEU A 112 -7.86 -19.38 -10.31
N SER A 113 -9.00 -20.07 -10.34
CA SER A 113 -9.19 -21.28 -9.54
C SER A 113 -8.27 -22.40 -10.00
N PHE A 114 -8.02 -23.38 -9.11
CA PHE A 114 -7.26 -24.58 -9.48
C PHE A 114 -7.98 -25.47 -10.50
N SER A 115 -9.31 -25.31 -10.66
CA SER A 115 -10.08 -25.93 -11.74
C SER A 115 -9.97 -25.19 -13.09
N GLY A 116 -9.31 -24.03 -13.12
CA GLY A 116 -9.13 -23.20 -14.33
C GLY A 116 -10.23 -22.17 -14.56
N GLU A 117 -11.16 -22.00 -13.61
CA GLU A 117 -12.22 -21.00 -13.68
C GLU A 117 -11.71 -19.62 -13.27
N THR A 118 -12.17 -18.59 -13.97
CA THR A 118 -11.81 -17.20 -13.68
C THR A 118 -12.86 -16.55 -12.79
N VAL A 119 -12.42 -16.04 -11.64
CA VAL A 119 -13.24 -15.19 -10.77
C VAL A 119 -12.97 -13.73 -11.16
N LYS A 120 -14.04 -12.99 -11.39
CA LYS A 120 -14.00 -11.58 -11.81
C LYS A 120 -14.32 -10.65 -10.64
N HIS A 121 -13.79 -9.44 -10.70
CA HIS A 121 -14.15 -8.36 -9.80
C HIS A 121 -15.61 -7.96 -10.04
N ASP A 122 -16.43 -7.99 -9.00
CA ASP A 122 -17.84 -7.62 -9.05
C ASP A 122 -18.12 -6.26 -8.36
N GLY A 123 -17.10 -5.66 -7.76
CA GLY A 123 -17.19 -4.38 -7.06
C GLY A 123 -17.04 -3.17 -7.97
N GLU A 124 -17.04 -1.99 -7.34
CA GLU A 124 -16.78 -0.72 -8.02
C GLU A 124 -15.31 -0.58 -8.49
N GLU A 125 -15.06 0.42 -9.33
CA GLU A 125 -13.72 0.77 -9.79
C GLU A 125 -12.78 1.19 -8.65
N LEU A 126 -11.73 0.41 -8.43
CA LEU A 126 -10.76 0.62 -7.35
C LEU A 126 -9.34 0.30 -7.79
N TYR A 127 -8.37 0.62 -6.94
CA TYR A 127 -6.96 0.39 -7.20
C TYR A 127 -6.44 -0.67 -6.22
N PRO A 128 -6.03 -1.86 -6.69
CA PRO A 128 -5.50 -2.89 -5.83
C PRO A 128 -4.07 -2.54 -5.41
N PHE A 129 -3.66 -2.93 -4.20
CA PHE A 129 -2.28 -2.78 -3.73
C PHE A 129 -1.96 -3.87 -2.69
N PHE A 130 -0.66 -4.15 -2.52
CA PHE A 130 -0.16 -5.35 -1.85
C PHE A 130 -0.71 -6.63 -2.46
N VAL A 131 -0.74 -6.67 -3.80
CA VAL A 131 -1.22 -7.84 -4.53
C VAL A 131 -0.28 -9.01 -4.30
N ASN A 132 -0.82 -10.09 -3.74
CA ASN A 132 -0.10 -11.34 -3.50
C ASN A 132 1.02 -11.25 -2.44
N GLU A 133 0.84 -10.43 -1.39
CA GLU A 133 1.82 -10.31 -0.31
C GLU A 133 1.91 -11.60 0.51
N CYS A 134 3.11 -12.16 0.64
CA CYS A 134 3.35 -13.45 1.28
C CYS A 134 2.93 -13.48 2.76
N ALA A 135 3.15 -12.38 3.49
CA ALA A 135 2.79 -12.27 4.90
C ALA A 135 1.28 -12.16 5.14
N TYR A 136 0.48 -11.94 4.09
CA TYR A 136 -0.95 -11.66 4.18
C TYR A 136 -1.84 -12.89 3.96
N TYR A 137 -1.24 -14.00 3.51
CA TYR A 137 -1.93 -15.28 3.35
C TYR A 137 -2.63 -15.76 4.63
N GLU A 138 -1.95 -15.68 5.77
CA GLU A 138 -2.52 -16.02 7.09
C GLU A 138 -3.56 -15.00 7.57
N LYS A 139 -3.47 -13.76 7.08
CA LYS A 139 -4.34 -12.65 7.45
C LYS A 139 -5.63 -12.63 6.64
N LYS A 140 -5.80 -13.59 5.74
CA LYS A 140 -6.95 -13.69 4.82
C LYS A 140 -7.06 -12.46 3.91
N ILE A 141 -5.92 -12.04 3.37
CA ILE A 141 -5.82 -10.88 2.49
C ILE A 141 -4.99 -11.31 1.27
N ALA A 142 -5.63 -11.30 0.11
CA ALA A 142 -5.01 -11.47 -1.20
C ALA A 142 -4.48 -10.15 -1.75
N PHE A 143 -5.23 -9.07 -1.54
CA PHE A 143 -4.87 -7.69 -1.84
C PHE A 143 -5.79 -6.72 -1.09
N HIS A 144 -5.36 -5.47 -0.98
CA HIS A 144 -6.20 -4.37 -0.55
C HIS A 144 -6.74 -3.61 -1.76
N LEU A 145 -7.84 -2.88 -1.58
CA LEU A 145 -8.44 -2.00 -2.57
C LEU A 145 -8.48 -0.58 -2.01
N ALA A 146 -8.13 0.40 -2.84
CA ALA A 146 -8.12 1.81 -2.48
C ALA A 146 -8.87 2.68 -3.48
N ARG A 147 -9.36 3.83 -3.00
CA ARG A 147 -9.86 4.94 -3.81
C ARG A 147 -8.71 5.89 -4.08
N LYS A 148 -8.54 6.29 -5.35
CA LYS A 148 -7.62 7.37 -5.69
C LYS A 148 -8.26 8.70 -5.31
N ILE A 149 -7.55 9.50 -4.53
CA ILE A 149 -7.99 10.80 -4.03
C ILE A 149 -6.89 11.85 -4.25
N THR A 150 -7.25 13.12 -4.14
CA THR A 150 -6.30 14.24 -4.15
C THR A 150 -6.31 14.91 -2.79
N LEU A 151 -5.16 14.97 -2.14
CA LEU A 151 -4.96 15.62 -0.85
C LEU A 151 -4.33 16.99 -1.05
N ALA A 152 -4.93 18.02 -0.47
CA ALA A 152 -4.30 19.34 -0.38
C ALA A 152 -3.38 19.36 0.83
N ILE A 153 -2.08 19.53 0.59
CA ILE A 153 -1.06 19.68 1.64
C ILE A 153 -0.83 21.17 1.84
N PRO A 154 -0.98 21.72 3.06
CA PRO A 154 -0.70 23.13 3.30
C PRO A 154 0.80 23.42 3.30
N SER A 155 1.18 24.68 3.06
CA SER A 155 2.57 25.11 3.27
C SER A 155 2.96 24.91 4.73
N ILE A 156 4.19 24.47 4.97
CA ILE A 156 4.70 24.15 6.30
C ILE A 156 6.06 24.82 6.53
N SER A 157 6.26 25.36 7.73
CA SER A 157 7.52 25.94 8.18
C SER A 157 7.73 25.60 9.66
N VAL A 158 8.97 25.68 10.13
CA VAL A 158 9.25 25.45 11.55
C VAL A 158 8.65 26.57 12.39
N THR A 159 7.79 26.23 13.33
CA THR A 159 7.37 27.16 14.38
C THR A 159 8.48 27.23 15.41
N ARG A 160 9.10 28.41 15.57
CA ARG A 160 10.02 28.67 16.67
C ARG A 160 9.20 29.31 17.79
N ASP A 161 9.11 28.62 18.92
CA ASP A 161 8.63 29.20 20.18
C ASP A 161 9.62 30.27 20.69
#